data_AF-A0A804N6H8-F1
#
_entry.id   AF-A0A804N6H8-F1
#
_cell.length_a   1.000
_cell.length_b   1.000
_cell.length_c   1.000
_cell.angle_alpha   90.00
_cell.angle_beta   90.00
_cell.angle_gamma   90.00
#
_symmetry.space_group_name_H-M   'P 1'
#
loop_
_entity.id
_entity.type
_entity.pdbx_description
1 polymer ?
#
loop_
_entity_poly.entity_id
_entity_poly.type
_entity_poly.pdbx_seq_one_letter_code
_entity_poly.pdbx_strand_id
1 'polypeptide(L)'
;MTDRNPAAASSKRHCDLSLDDPTPSAKLQRCSEPSEPTPAGKPNGGAATGEESEMMAGARNPRAQRYLVAVEYIGTRFSGSQKQPNQRTVTGVLEEAFHRFIGQPVSIIFSSRTDAGVHALSNVCHVDVERISKRKPGEVLTPHEPGVVKRAVNHFLLKSEGDIMVTDVCCVAPDFHARYKSLERTYHYRLLAGPESTSVFEKNSVWHISEDLDIQSMKKACSILVGHHDFSSFRAAGCQANSPVRTLDELSVTEETRHGIFWERI
;
A
#
# COMPACT_ATOMS: atom_id res chain seq x y z
N MET A 1 -3.87 60.01 28.63
CA MET A 1 -2.78 59.98 29.62
C MET A 1 -2.33 58.53 29.76
N THR A 2 -1.10 58.28 29.32
CA THR A 2 -0.17 57.17 29.65
C THR A 2 -0.70 55.72 29.56
N ASP A 3 -0.35 54.98 28.53
CA ASP A 3 0.88 54.15 28.39
C ASP A 3 0.92 52.92 29.32
N ARG A 4 0.89 51.71 28.75
CA ARG A 4 2.03 50.76 28.74
C ARG A 4 1.64 49.39 28.19
N ASN A 5 2.30 49.02 27.09
CA ASN A 5 2.68 47.65 26.77
C ASN A 5 3.81 47.22 27.73
N PRO A 6 3.97 45.92 28.06
CA PRO A 6 5.23 45.29 27.66
C PRO A 6 5.13 43.81 27.24
N ALA A 7 5.80 43.54 26.12
CA ALA A 7 6.80 42.50 25.84
C ALA A 7 6.69 41.07 26.42
N ALA A 8 6.71 40.15 25.45
CA ALA A 8 7.24 38.78 25.43
C ALA A 8 8.21 38.34 26.55
N ALA A 9 7.99 37.11 27.04
CA ALA A 9 9.03 36.28 27.64
C ALA A 9 8.95 34.85 27.09
N SER A 10 10.03 34.46 26.40
CA SER A 10 10.37 33.13 25.95
C SER A 10 10.67 32.22 27.15
N SER A 11 10.10 31.01 27.17
CA SER A 11 10.55 29.94 28.08
C SER A 11 10.80 28.67 27.29
N LYS A 12 12.09 28.45 27.01
CA LYS A 12 12.66 27.20 26.50
C LYS A 12 12.51 26.13 27.57
N ARG A 13 11.89 24.99 27.25
CA ARG A 13 12.05 23.76 28.03
C ARG A 13 12.96 22.80 27.26
N HIS A 14 14.09 22.51 27.89
CA HIS A 14 15.03 21.44 27.57
C HIS A 14 14.29 20.11 27.54
N CYS A 15 14.43 19.36 26.45
CA CYS A 15 14.26 17.91 26.47
C CYS A 15 15.66 17.31 26.58
N ASP A 16 15.90 16.66 27.70
CA ASP A 16 17.12 15.93 28.03
C ASP A 16 17.14 14.61 27.23
N LEU A 17 18.28 14.33 26.58
CA LEU A 17 18.52 13.16 25.73
C LEU A 17 19.61 12.32 26.39
N SER A 18 19.26 11.12 26.83
CA SER A 18 20.15 10.00 27.22
C SER A 18 19.23 8.87 27.69
N LEU A 19 19.36 7.58 27.41
CA LEU A 19 20.29 6.62 26.78
C LEU A 19 19.36 5.43 26.34
N ASP A 20 19.62 4.48 25.43
CA ASP A 20 20.79 3.66 25.15
C ASP A 20 20.62 3.00 23.75
N ASP A 21 21.72 2.93 22.99
CA ASP A 21 21.92 2.08 21.81
C ASP A 21 22.13 0.61 22.19
N PRO A 22 21.76 -0.34 21.31
CA PRO A 22 22.60 -1.52 21.12
C PRO A 22 23.08 -1.68 19.66
N THR A 23 24.39 -1.86 19.58
CA THR A 23 25.28 -2.02 18.42
C THR A 23 24.89 -3.18 17.48
N PRO A 24 25.13 -3.05 16.15
CA PRO A 24 24.85 -4.11 15.17
C PRO A 24 25.92 -5.22 15.19
N SER A 25 25.47 -6.48 15.29
CA SER A 25 26.35 -7.66 15.14
C SER A 25 26.66 -7.97 13.68
N ALA A 26 27.92 -8.29 13.44
CA ALA A 26 28.54 -8.42 12.13
C ALA A 26 28.41 -9.84 11.52
N LYS A 27 28.25 -9.84 10.19
CA LYS A 27 28.84 -10.75 9.18
C LYS A 27 28.73 -12.27 9.42
N LEU A 28 27.96 -12.92 8.54
CA LEU A 28 28.35 -14.21 7.96
C LEU A 28 28.04 -14.22 6.47
N GLN A 29 29.13 -14.19 5.72
CA GLN A 29 29.22 -14.23 4.26
C GLN A 29 29.53 -15.67 3.88
N ARG A 30 28.70 -16.30 3.06
CA ARG A 30 29.13 -17.41 2.20
C ARG A 30 28.25 -17.46 0.95
N CYS A 31 28.83 -16.99 -0.15
CA CYS A 31 28.33 -17.20 -1.50
C CYS A 31 28.57 -18.65 -1.91
N SER A 32 27.57 -19.28 -2.54
CA SER A 32 27.77 -20.43 -3.40
C SER A 32 26.81 -20.32 -4.59
N GLU A 33 27.37 -20.49 -5.78
CA GLU A 33 26.80 -20.25 -7.09
C GLU A 33 25.61 -21.19 -7.42
N PRO A 34 24.66 -20.76 -8.27
CA PRO A 34 23.58 -21.63 -8.74
C PRO A 34 24.03 -22.48 -9.94
N SER A 35 23.76 -23.79 -9.86
CA SER A 35 23.90 -24.74 -10.97
C SER A 35 22.70 -24.65 -11.93
N GLU A 36 22.97 -24.52 -13.22
CA GLU A 36 22.00 -24.56 -14.33
C GLU A 36 21.32 -25.94 -14.49
N PRO A 37 20.06 -25.98 -14.91
CA PRO A 37 19.54 -27.12 -15.67
C PRO A 37 19.12 -26.74 -17.11
N THR A 38 19.63 -27.52 -18.06
CA THR A 38 19.37 -27.57 -19.50
C THR A 38 17.89 -27.87 -19.84
N PRO A 39 17.33 -27.39 -20.97
CA PRO A 39 15.88 -27.38 -21.21
C PRO A 39 15.36 -28.66 -21.89
N ALA A 40 14.12 -29.06 -21.57
CA ALA A 40 13.37 -30.04 -22.36
C ALA A 40 11.86 -29.70 -22.42
N GLY A 41 11.35 -29.60 -23.66
CA GLY A 41 9.99 -30.05 -24.04
C GLY A 41 8.80 -29.11 -23.84
N LYS A 42 8.33 -28.47 -24.92
CA LYS A 42 7.00 -27.82 -25.03
C LYS A 42 5.86 -28.84 -24.97
N PRO A 43 4.65 -28.41 -24.55
CA PRO A 43 3.52 -28.50 -25.47
C PRO A 43 2.69 -27.21 -25.58
N ASN A 44 1.98 -27.09 -26.71
CA ASN A 44 1.15 -25.98 -27.15
C ASN A 44 -0.16 -25.82 -26.36
N GLY A 45 -0.60 -24.56 -26.24
CA GLY A 45 -2.02 -24.16 -26.35
C GLY A 45 -2.69 -23.66 -25.07
N GLY A 46 -3.01 -22.35 -25.04
CA GLY A 46 -4.12 -21.82 -24.25
C GLY A 46 -3.79 -20.68 -23.29
N ALA A 47 -4.42 -19.53 -23.55
CA ALA A 47 -4.60 -18.35 -22.69
C ALA A 47 -3.32 -17.56 -22.30
N ALA A 48 -3.22 -16.32 -22.81
CA ALA A 48 -2.24 -15.34 -22.37
C ALA A 48 -2.36 -15.12 -20.85
N THR A 49 -1.41 -15.68 -20.11
CA THR A 49 -1.25 -15.51 -18.67
C THR A 49 -0.74 -14.10 -18.38
N GLY A 50 -1.06 -13.57 -17.19
CA GLY A 50 -0.71 -12.20 -16.78
C GLY A 50 0.78 -11.84 -16.80
N GLU A 51 1.65 -12.80 -17.09
CA GLU A 51 3.10 -12.65 -17.21
C GLU A 51 3.51 -11.92 -18.51
N GLU A 52 2.77 -12.08 -19.62
CA GLU A 52 3.07 -11.37 -20.87
C GLU A 52 2.80 -9.86 -20.75
N SER A 53 1.81 -9.48 -19.93
CA SER A 53 1.52 -8.08 -19.60
C SER A 53 2.56 -7.49 -18.63
N GLU A 54 3.20 -8.33 -17.79
CA GLU A 54 4.27 -7.90 -16.89
C GLU A 54 5.61 -7.73 -17.63
N MET A 55 5.91 -8.55 -18.65
CA MET A 55 7.12 -8.40 -19.48
C MET A 55 7.11 -7.13 -20.35
N MET A 56 5.94 -6.67 -20.80
CA MET A 56 5.81 -5.42 -21.57
C MET A 56 5.93 -4.15 -20.70
N ALA A 57 5.78 -4.25 -19.38
CA ALA A 57 6.02 -3.13 -18.45
C ALA A 57 7.51 -2.80 -18.25
N GLY A 58 8.42 -3.60 -18.81
CA GLY A 58 9.87 -3.45 -18.70
C GLY A 58 10.53 -2.57 -19.77
N ALA A 59 9.80 -2.12 -20.79
CA ALA A 59 10.34 -1.23 -21.81
C ALA A 59 10.54 0.18 -21.23
N ARG A 60 11.73 0.43 -20.67
CA ARG A 60 12.13 1.72 -20.08
C ARG A 60 11.96 2.84 -21.10
N ASN A 61 11.00 3.74 -20.87
CA ASN A 61 10.90 5.00 -21.61
C ASN A 61 11.78 6.05 -20.92
N PRO A 62 12.96 6.41 -21.47
CA PRO A 62 13.86 7.38 -20.84
C PRO A 62 13.26 8.79 -20.76
N ARG A 63 12.13 9.04 -21.42
CA ARG A 63 11.41 10.31 -21.44
C ARG A 63 10.35 10.42 -20.33
N ALA A 64 10.10 9.33 -19.58
CA ALA A 64 9.09 9.31 -18.51
C ALA A 64 9.73 9.51 -17.13
N GLN A 65 9.03 10.24 -16.26
CA GLN A 65 9.35 10.30 -14.84
C GLN A 65 8.55 9.23 -14.09
N ARG A 66 9.24 8.41 -13.30
CA ARG A 66 8.60 7.48 -12.38
C ARG A 66 8.22 8.18 -11.08
N TYR A 67 6.96 8.04 -10.68
CA TYR A 67 6.46 8.49 -9.38
C TYR A 67 6.13 7.29 -8.52
N LEU A 68 6.44 7.38 -7.23
CA LEU A 68 5.85 6.56 -6.18
C LEU A 68 4.66 7.33 -5.62
N VAL A 69 3.51 6.67 -5.54
CA VAL A 69 2.24 7.25 -5.16
C VAL A 69 1.66 6.43 -4.01
N ALA A 70 1.43 7.07 -2.88
CA ALA A 70 0.71 6.47 -1.76
C ALA A 70 -0.78 6.78 -1.88
N VAL A 71 -1.62 5.77 -1.65
CA VAL A 71 -3.08 5.90 -1.71
C VAL A 71 -3.74 5.27 -0.50
N GLU A 72 -4.86 5.86 -0.11
CA GLU A 72 -5.83 5.27 0.82
C GLU A 72 -7.13 5.00 0.07
N TYR A 73 -7.88 3.97 0.47
CA TYR A 73 -9.20 3.70 -0.09
C TYR A 73 -10.10 2.86 0.81
N ILE A 74 -11.41 3.08 0.64
CA ILE A 74 -12.46 2.23 1.18
C ILE A 74 -12.78 1.15 0.14
N GLY A 75 -12.43 -0.10 0.43
CA GLY A 75 -12.49 -1.22 -0.52
C GLY A 75 -13.90 -1.69 -0.90
N THR A 76 -14.94 -1.30 -0.18
CA THR A 76 -16.29 -1.90 -0.30
C THR A 76 -16.95 -1.75 -1.66
N ARG A 77 -16.53 -0.77 -2.47
CA ARG A 77 -17.04 -0.52 -3.84
C ARG A 77 -16.04 -0.92 -4.94
N PHE A 78 -15.04 -1.72 -4.59
CA PHE A 78 -14.02 -2.21 -5.52
C PHE A 78 -14.01 -3.74 -5.54
N SER A 79 -13.89 -4.29 -6.74
CA SER A 79 -13.67 -5.72 -7.00
C SER A 79 -12.19 -6.12 -6.79
N GLY A 80 -11.53 -5.48 -5.83
CA GLY A 80 -10.10 -5.59 -5.53
C GLY A 80 -9.25 -4.50 -6.17
N SER A 81 -7.96 -4.51 -5.85
CA SER A 81 -7.04 -3.50 -6.39
C SER A 81 -6.58 -3.77 -7.81
N GLN A 82 -6.39 -5.04 -8.19
CA GLN A 82 -5.91 -5.42 -9.51
C GLN A 82 -6.99 -5.21 -10.57
N LYS A 83 -6.58 -4.71 -11.75
CA LYS A 83 -7.47 -4.51 -12.90
C LYS A 83 -8.12 -5.83 -13.34
N GLN A 84 -9.43 -5.78 -13.59
CA GLN A 84 -10.23 -6.91 -14.09
C GLN A 84 -11.21 -6.39 -15.16
N PRO A 85 -11.54 -7.20 -16.19
CA PRO A 85 -12.49 -6.80 -17.23
C PRO A 85 -13.86 -6.46 -16.64
N ASN A 86 -14.44 -5.33 -17.06
CA ASN A 86 -15.79 -4.88 -16.70
C ASN A 86 -16.05 -4.75 -15.17
N GLN A 87 -15.01 -4.55 -14.38
CA GLN A 87 -15.10 -4.40 -12.92
C GLN A 87 -14.48 -3.09 -12.46
N ARG A 88 -15.07 -2.46 -11.44
CA ARG A 88 -14.51 -1.28 -10.79
C ARG A 88 -13.39 -1.71 -9.85
N THR A 89 -12.16 -1.29 -10.14
CA THR A 89 -10.96 -1.70 -9.39
C THR A 89 -10.13 -0.47 -9.03
N VAL A 90 -9.33 -0.57 -7.97
CA VAL A 90 -8.48 0.56 -7.52
C VAL A 90 -7.52 0.99 -8.63
N THR A 91 -6.86 0.02 -9.30
CA THR A 91 -5.97 0.29 -10.44
C THR A 91 -6.72 0.99 -11.57
N GLY A 92 -7.90 0.48 -11.96
CA GLY A 92 -8.67 1.08 -13.07
C GLY A 92 -9.08 2.52 -12.80
N VAL A 93 -9.53 2.83 -11.58
CA VAL A 93 -9.93 4.20 -11.20
C VAL A 93 -8.73 5.14 -11.14
N LEU A 94 -7.58 4.69 -10.62
CA LEU A 94 -6.37 5.50 -10.64
C LEU A 94 -5.84 5.73 -12.05
N GLU A 95 -5.80 4.70 -12.90
CA GLU A 95 -5.36 4.82 -14.31
C GLU A 95 -6.24 5.82 -15.06
N GLU A 96 -7.55 5.80 -14.85
CA GLU A 96 -8.48 6.77 -15.43
C GLU A 96 -8.22 8.19 -14.90
N ALA A 97 -8.00 8.36 -13.60
CA ALA A 97 -7.67 9.67 -13.03
C ALA A 97 -6.35 10.24 -13.58
N PHE A 98 -5.32 9.40 -13.71
CA PHE A 98 -4.08 9.78 -14.39
C PHE A 98 -4.33 10.09 -15.86
N HIS A 99 -5.08 9.27 -16.59
CA HIS A 99 -5.40 9.48 -17.98
C HIS A 99 -6.05 10.86 -18.21
N ARG A 100 -7.03 11.24 -17.38
CA ARG A 100 -7.69 12.55 -17.45
C ARG A 100 -6.75 13.71 -17.13
N PHE A 101 -5.79 13.49 -16.24
CA PHE A 101 -4.77 14.48 -15.91
C PHE A 101 -3.75 14.67 -17.05
N ILE A 102 -3.15 13.58 -17.53
CA ILE A 102 -2.01 13.64 -18.45
C ILE A 102 -2.42 13.60 -19.94
N GLY A 103 -3.62 13.11 -20.24
CA GLY A 103 -4.18 13.00 -21.59
C GLY A 103 -3.79 11.73 -22.35
N GLN A 104 -3.11 10.78 -21.72
CA GLN A 104 -2.66 9.51 -22.30
C GLN A 104 -2.77 8.38 -21.28
N PRO A 105 -2.94 7.11 -21.70
CA PRO A 105 -3.04 6.00 -20.76
C PRO A 105 -1.73 5.82 -19.98
N VAL A 106 -1.84 5.34 -18.74
CA VAL A 106 -0.72 4.93 -17.90
C VAL A 106 -0.92 3.49 -17.44
N SER A 107 0.16 2.87 -16.97
CA SER A 107 0.10 1.62 -16.23
C SER A 107 0.47 1.87 -14.77
N ILE A 108 -0.32 1.31 -13.86
CA ILE A 108 -0.09 1.41 -12.41
C ILE A 108 0.23 0.05 -11.84
N ILE A 109 1.32 -0.02 -11.09
CA ILE A 109 1.78 -1.26 -10.44
C ILE A 109 1.90 -1.04 -8.93
N PHE A 110 1.02 -1.70 -8.19
CA PHE A 110 0.97 -1.68 -6.73
C PHE A 110 2.06 -2.51 -6.06
N SER A 111 2.42 -2.15 -4.83
CA SER A 111 3.28 -2.95 -3.97
C SER A 111 2.56 -4.18 -3.43
N SER A 112 1.25 -4.07 -3.18
CA SER A 112 0.40 -5.18 -2.75
C SER A 112 -0.94 -5.18 -3.49
N ARG A 113 -1.38 -6.38 -3.84
CA ARG A 113 -2.77 -6.62 -4.23
C ARG A 113 -3.66 -6.68 -2.99
N THR A 114 -4.91 -6.28 -3.14
CA THR A 114 -5.96 -6.42 -2.14
C THR A 114 -7.19 -7.04 -2.82
N ASP A 115 -7.87 -7.90 -2.07
CA ASP A 115 -9.08 -8.56 -2.56
C ASP A 115 -10.29 -7.62 -2.54
N ALA A 116 -11.40 -8.04 -3.14
CA ALA A 116 -12.63 -7.27 -3.14
C ALA A 116 -13.08 -6.94 -1.71
N GLY A 117 -13.47 -5.69 -1.48
CA GLY A 117 -13.90 -5.20 -0.17
C GLY A 117 -12.77 -4.78 0.78
N VAL A 118 -11.51 -5.18 0.54
CA VAL A 118 -10.39 -4.87 1.45
C VAL A 118 -10.00 -3.39 1.34
N HIS A 119 -9.87 -2.72 2.49
CA HIS A 119 -9.45 -1.32 2.59
C HIS A 119 -7.93 -1.18 2.55
N ALA A 120 -7.45 0.05 2.30
CA ALA A 120 -6.06 0.40 2.54
C ALA A 120 -5.98 1.77 3.22
N LEU A 121 -5.23 1.84 4.32
CA LEU A 121 -4.82 3.10 4.96
C LEU A 121 -3.64 3.72 4.21
N SER A 122 -2.74 2.88 3.71
CA SER A 122 -1.64 3.29 2.84
C SER A 122 -1.19 2.08 2.01
N ASN A 123 -1.53 2.08 0.73
CA ASN A 123 -0.94 1.18 -0.26
C ASN A 123 -0.18 2.05 -1.27
N VAL A 124 0.94 1.54 -1.76
CA VAL A 124 1.81 2.33 -2.65
C VAL A 124 1.85 1.70 -4.03
N CYS A 125 1.87 2.54 -5.06
CA CYS A 125 2.06 2.11 -6.44
C CYS A 125 3.08 2.99 -7.13
N HIS A 126 3.64 2.49 -8.22
CA HIS A 126 4.43 3.33 -9.12
C HIS A 126 3.76 3.49 -10.47
N VAL A 127 4.04 4.63 -11.09
CA VAL A 127 3.52 5.02 -12.40
C VAL A 127 4.57 5.83 -13.14
N ASP A 128 4.71 5.55 -14.43
CA ASP A 128 5.56 6.32 -15.34
C ASP A 128 4.73 7.36 -16.07
N VAL A 129 5.14 8.62 -15.99
CA VAL A 129 4.45 9.73 -16.64
C VAL A 129 5.41 10.49 -17.54
N GLU A 130 5.10 10.48 -18.83
CA GLU A 130 5.71 11.34 -19.84
C GLU A 130 4.84 12.58 -20.04
N ARG A 131 5.41 13.77 -19.84
CA ARG A 131 4.66 15.02 -19.99
C ARG A 131 4.85 15.56 -21.40
N ILE A 132 3.85 15.43 -22.26
CA ILE A 132 3.91 15.88 -23.65
C ILE A 132 3.27 17.26 -23.82
N SER A 133 3.93 18.13 -24.59
CA SER A 133 3.43 19.45 -24.95
C SER A 133 2.19 19.35 -25.83
N LYS A 134 1.08 19.95 -25.38
CA LYS A 134 -0.15 20.06 -26.20
C LYS A 134 0.01 21.00 -27.41
N ARG A 135 0.95 21.96 -27.33
CA ARG A 135 1.19 22.95 -28.39
C ARG A 135 2.15 22.44 -29.45
N LYS A 136 3.04 21.51 -29.08
CA LYS A 136 4.05 20.92 -29.96
C LYS A 136 4.08 19.40 -29.73
N PRO A 137 3.23 18.63 -30.45
CA PRO A 137 3.23 17.18 -30.34
C PRO A 137 4.64 16.60 -30.55
N GLY A 138 5.07 15.72 -29.63
CA GLY A 138 6.41 15.12 -29.64
C GLY A 138 7.45 15.83 -28.77
N GLU A 139 7.19 17.06 -28.32
CA GLU A 139 8.03 17.74 -27.33
C GLU A 139 7.72 17.23 -25.91
N VAL A 140 8.75 16.69 -25.25
CA VAL A 140 8.69 16.27 -23.85
C VAL A 140 9.04 17.46 -22.96
N LEU A 141 8.14 17.76 -22.04
CA LEU A 141 8.28 18.84 -21.08
C LEU A 141 8.93 18.34 -19.78
N THR A 142 9.36 19.29 -18.95
CA THR A 142 9.83 18.98 -17.60
C THR A 142 8.78 18.21 -16.80
N PRO A 143 9.17 17.19 -16.02
CA PRO A 143 8.24 16.44 -15.18
C PRO A 143 7.37 17.33 -14.29
N HIS A 144 6.21 16.82 -13.90
CA HIS A 144 5.37 17.51 -12.94
C HIS A 144 5.98 17.44 -11.54
N GLU A 145 5.93 18.54 -10.81
CA GLU A 145 6.24 18.49 -9.37
C GLU A 145 5.29 17.52 -8.65
N PRO A 146 5.77 16.71 -7.69
CA PRO A 146 4.94 15.69 -7.03
C PRO A 146 3.65 16.25 -6.42
N GLY A 147 3.71 17.45 -5.84
CA GLY A 147 2.51 18.13 -5.30
C GLY A 147 1.47 18.51 -6.37
N VAL A 148 1.90 18.74 -7.62
CA VAL A 148 0.98 18.96 -8.75
C VAL A 148 0.30 17.65 -9.13
N VAL A 149 1.05 16.55 -9.22
CA VAL A 149 0.51 15.21 -9.51
C VAL A 149 -0.55 14.85 -8.47
N LYS A 150 -0.23 14.95 -7.18
CA LYS A 150 -1.16 14.68 -6.07
C LYS A 150 -2.47 15.46 -6.22
N ARG A 151 -2.39 16.79 -6.36
CA ARG A 151 -3.59 17.64 -6.47
C ARG A 151 -4.42 17.33 -7.72
N ALA A 152 -3.76 17.13 -8.86
CA ALA A 152 -4.45 16.89 -10.12
C ALA A 152 -5.15 15.53 -10.14
N VAL A 153 -4.49 14.47 -9.67
CA VAL A 153 -5.09 13.14 -9.59
C VAL A 153 -6.25 13.15 -8.59
N ASN A 154 -6.08 13.71 -7.39
CA ASN A 154 -7.17 13.82 -6.41
C ASN A 154 -8.37 14.62 -6.93
N HIS A 155 -8.15 15.67 -7.74
CA HIS A 155 -9.26 16.39 -8.37
C HIS A 155 -10.15 15.47 -9.21
N PHE A 156 -9.57 14.50 -9.92
CA PHE A 156 -10.33 13.54 -10.72
C PHE A 156 -10.92 12.40 -9.88
N LEU A 157 -10.21 11.93 -8.85
CA LEU A 157 -10.70 10.90 -7.92
C LEU A 157 -11.91 11.37 -7.11
N LEU A 158 -11.92 12.64 -6.68
CA LEU A 158 -13.07 13.23 -5.97
C LEU A 158 -14.32 13.33 -6.86
N LYS A 159 -14.14 13.43 -8.19
CA LYS A 159 -15.25 13.39 -9.15
C LYS A 159 -15.75 11.97 -9.42
N SER A 160 -14.97 10.95 -9.07
CA SER A 160 -15.28 9.52 -9.25
C SER A 160 -15.59 8.85 -7.91
N GLU A 161 -16.57 9.40 -7.18
CA GLU A 161 -17.14 8.88 -5.93
C GLU A 161 -16.31 9.03 -4.64
N GLY A 162 -15.05 9.48 -4.70
CA GLY A 162 -14.28 9.88 -3.53
C GLY A 162 -13.98 8.78 -2.50
N ASP A 163 -13.93 7.51 -2.92
CA ASP A 163 -13.56 6.35 -2.08
C ASP A 163 -12.08 5.97 -2.15
N ILE A 164 -11.29 6.75 -2.88
CA ILE A 164 -9.84 6.63 -3.00
C ILE A 164 -9.21 8.02 -3.04
N MET A 165 -8.06 8.16 -2.39
CA MET A 165 -7.29 9.40 -2.40
C MET A 165 -5.79 9.11 -2.48
N VAL A 166 -5.08 9.95 -3.22
CA VAL A 166 -3.61 10.04 -3.19
C VAL A 166 -3.20 10.83 -1.95
N THR A 167 -2.52 10.16 -1.03
CA THR A 167 -2.05 10.72 0.25
C THR A 167 -0.63 11.29 0.11
N ASP A 168 0.21 10.73 -0.76
CA ASP A 168 1.55 11.25 -1.02
C ASP A 168 2.08 10.90 -2.42
N VAL A 169 3.03 11.69 -2.92
CA VAL A 169 3.71 11.46 -4.20
C VAL A 169 5.16 11.89 -4.07
N CYS A 170 6.09 11.08 -4.58
CA CYS A 170 7.49 11.47 -4.77
C CYS A 170 8.07 10.94 -6.08
N CYS A 171 9.12 11.60 -6.58
CA CYS A 171 9.90 11.10 -7.70
C CYS A 171 10.83 9.99 -7.22
N VAL A 172 10.95 8.91 -7.99
CA VAL A 172 11.85 7.80 -7.69
C VAL A 172 12.72 7.45 -8.90
N ALA A 173 13.74 6.63 -8.69
CA ALA A 173 14.60 6.17 -9.76
C ALA A 173 13.79 5.41 -10.84
N PRO A 174 14.18 5.49 -12.12
CA PRO A 174 13.46 4.81 -13.21
C PRO A 174 13.37 3.28 -13.07
N ASP A 175 14.24 2.68 -12.26
CA ASP A 175 14.28 1.24 -11.98
C ASP A 175 13.59 0.86 -10.65
N PHE A 176 13.03 1.82 -9.91
CA PHE A 176 12.28 1.54 -8.69
C PHE A 176 11.01 0.76 -9.00
N HIS A 177 10.78 -0.36 -8.32
CA HIS A 177 9.57 -1.17 -8.53
C HIS A 177 8.83 -1.39 -7.21
N ALA A 178 7.62 -0.81 -7.09
CA ALA A 178 6.84 -0.79 -5.83
C ALA A 178 6.67 -2.17 -5.17
N ARG A 179 6.46 -3.24 -5.97
CA ARG A 179 6.32 -4.62 -5.46
C ARG A 179 7.62 -5.20 -4.89
N TYR A 180 8.75 -4.96 -5.57
CA TYR A 180 10.02 -5.66 -5.31
C TYR A 180 10.96 -4.86 -4.41
N LYS A 181 10.74 -3.54 -4.30
CA LYS A 181 11.48 -2.65 -3.39
C LYS A 181 10.75 -2.41 -2.06
N SER A 182 9.54 -2.96 -1.89
CA SER A 182 8.83 -2.95 -0.60
C SER A 182 9.53 -3.91 0.36
N LEU A 183 9.91 -3.39 1.53
CA LEU A 183 10.60 -4.14 2.58
C LEU A 183 9.60 -4.97 3.40
N GLU A 184 8.49 -4.35 3.79
CA GLU A 184 7.46 -4.96 4.63
C GLU A 184 6.06 -4.52 4.20
N ARG A 185 5.05 -5.25 4.69
CA ARG A 185 3.62 -4.98 4.48
C ARG A 185 2.88 -5.26 5.78
N THR A 186 2.17 -4.26 6.28
CA THR A 186 1.41 -4.36 7.53
C THR A 186 -0.09 -4.44 7.23
N TYR A 187 -0.78 -5.35 7.91
CA TYR A 187 -2.21 -5.56 7.79
C TYR A 187 -2.87 -5.38 9.15
N HIS A 188 -4.01 -4.68 9.18
CA HIS A 188 -4.82 -4.51 10.37
C HIS A 188 -6.17 -5.19 10.18
N TYR A 189 -6.50 -6.10 11.08
CA TYR A 189 -7.81 -6.73 11.16
C TYR A 189 -8.55 -6.19 12.38
N ARG A 190 -9.78 -5.75 12.18
CA ARG A 190 -10.65 -5.28 13.27
C ARG A 190 -11.77 -6.29 13.45
N LEU A 191 -11.83 -6.87 14.65
CA LEU A 191 -12.85 -7.85 15.02
C LEU A 191 -13.75 -7.20 16.07
N LEU A 192 -15.06 -7.33 15.90
CA LEU A 192 -16.04 -7.00 16.91
C LEU A 192 -16.51 -8.32 17.52
N ALA A 193 -16.31 -8.52 18.82
CA ALA A 193 -16.69 -9.73 19.53
C ALA A 193 -17.95 -9.50 20.39
N GLY A 194 -18.75 -10.55 20.57
CA GLY A 194 -19.90 -10.56 21.46
C GLY A 194 -21.27 -10.42 20.78
N PRO A 195 -22.35 -10.52 21.57
CA PRO A 195 -23.71 -10.69 21.05
C PRO A 195 -24.34 -9.40 20.49
N GLU A 196 -23.72 -8.24 20.77
CA GLU A 196 -24.25 -6.95 20.38
C GLU A 196 -24.18 -6.74 18.86
N SER A 197 -25.17 -6.04 18.32
CA SER A 197 -25.20 -5.74 16.90
C SER A 197 -24.09 -4.76 16.50
N THR A 198 -23.54 -4.95 15.30
CA THR A 198 -22.53 -4.04 14.75
C THR A 198 -23.10 -2.64 14.56
N SER A 199 -22.37 -1.62 15.05
CA SER A 199 -22.73 -0.21 14.81
C SER A 199 -22.78 0.12 13.31
N VAL A 200 -23.69 1.01 12.92
CA VAL A 200 -23.81 1.49 11.54
C VAL A 200 -22.49 2.08 11.02
N PHE A 201 -21.68 2.70 11.90
CA PHE A 201 -20.36 3.25 11.54
C PHE A 201 -19.30 2.19 11.30
N GLU A 202 -19.48 0.98 11.84
CA GLU A 202 -18.49 -0.09 11.79
C GLU A 202 -18.78 -1.18 10.79
N LYS A 203 -20.03 -1.23 10.29
CA LYS A 203 -20.56 -2.28 9.41
C LYS A 203 -19.63 -2.68 8.26
N ASN A 204 -18.86 -1.73 7.73
CA ASN A 204 -17.95 -1.93 6.61
C ASN A 204 -16.47 -1.86 7.02
N SER A 205 -16.14 -2.07 8.29
CA SER A 205 -14.78 -1.87 8.80
C SER A 205 -14.36 -2.88 9.87
N VAL A 206 -15.28 -3.78 10.26
CA VAL A 206 -15.04 -4.84 11.26
C VAL A 206 -15.63 -6.16 10.77
N TRP A 207 -15.02 -7.25 11.22
CA TRP A 207 -15.65 -8.56 11.16
C TRP A 207 -16.34 -8.84 12.49
N HIS A 208 -17.67 -8.97 12.48
CA HIS A 208 -18.45 -9.29 13.67
C HIS A 208 -18.46 -10.81 13.93
N ILE A 209 -18.09 -11.17 15.15
CA ILE A 209 -18.11 -12.50 15.73
C ILE A 209 -19.03 -12.44 16.94
N SER A 210 -20.06 -13.27 16.97
CA SER A 210 -21.09 -13.26 18.02
C SER A 210 -20.59 -13.75 19.39
N GLU A 211 -19.50 -14.49 19.38
CA GLU A 211 -18.88 -15.12 20.53
C GLU A 211 -17.83 -14.21 21.19
N ASP A 212 -17.61 -14.45 22.48
CA ASP A 212 -16.47 -13.87 23.18
C ASP A 212 -15.17 -14.52 22.71
N LEU A 213 -14.13 -13.71 22.54
CA LEU A 213 -12.81 -14.16 22.12
C LEU A 213 -11.86 -14.28 23.30
N ASP A 214 -11.17 -15.42 23.42
CA ASP A 214 -10.10 -15.57 24.40
C ASP A 214 -8.81 -14.88 23.91
N ILE A 215 -8.66 -13.61 24.30
CA ILE A 215 -7.51 -12.77 23.95
C ILE A 215 -6.18 -13.37 24.43
N GLN A 216 -6.16 -14.07 25.56
CA GLN A 216 -4.93 -14.69 26.07
C GLN A 216 -4.51 -15.86 25.21
N SER A 217 -5.46 -16.69 24.79
CA SER A 217 -5.19 -17.77 23.85
C SER A 217 -4.78 -17.24 22.46
N MET A 218 -5.40 -16.17 21.97
CA MET A 218 -4.98 -15.51 20.73
C MET A 218 -3.55 -14.97 20.82
N LYS A 219 -3.19 -14.29 21.92
CA LYS A 219 -1.81 -13.81 22.16
C LYS A 219 -0.78 -14.94 22.16
N LYS A 220 -1.11 -16.08 22.78
CA LYS A 220 -0.26 -17.28 22.75
C LYS A 220 -0.14 -17.86 21.33
N ALA A 221 -1.20 -17.82 20.54
CA ALA A 221 -1.14 -18.26 19.14
C ALA A 221 -0.28 -17.31 18.28
N CYS A 222 -0.36 -15.99 18.50
CA CYS A 222 0.46 -15.01 17.80
C CYS A 222 1.96 -15.29 17.96
N SER A 223 2.43 -15.59 19.17
CA SER A 223 3.85 -15.86 19.42
C SER A 223 4.37 -17.12 18.73
N ILE A 224 3.50 -18.09 18.42
CA ILE A 224 3.85 -19.30 17.67
C ILE A 224 4.03 -18.98 16.17
N LEU A 225 3.22 -18.07 15.63
CA LEU A 225 3.20 -17.74 14.20
C LEU A 225 4.31 -16.76 13.77
N VAL A 226 4.83 -15.95 14.69
CA VAL A 226 5.97 -15.06 14.43
C VAL A 226 7.21 -15.90 14.08
N GLY A 227 7.97 -15.46 13.08
CA GLY A 227 9.18 -16.13 12.60
C GLY A 227 9.05 -16.71 11.19
N HIS A 228 9.94 -17.65 10.86
CA HIS A 228 10.11 -18.20 9.52
C HIS A 228 9.45 -19.58 9.41
N HIS A 229 8.32 -19.66 8.71
CA HIS A 229 7.48 -20.86 8.67
C HIS A 229 6.98 -21.17 7.26
N ASP A 230 6.61 -22.43 7.05
CA ASP A 230 5.76 -22.84 5.94
C ASP A 230 4.29 -22.52 6.25
N PHE A 231 3.74 -21.53 5.55
CA PHE A 231 2.35 -21.10 5.74
C PHE A 231 1.37 -21.81 4.78
N SER A 232 1.68 -23.03 4.33
CA SER A 232 0.81 -23.79 3.41
C SER A 232 -0.63 -23.95 3.91
N SER A 233 -0.83 -24.11 5.21
CA SER A 233 -2.17 -24.21 5.82
C SER A 233 -2.99 -22.91 5.75
N PHE A 234 -2.35 -21.76 5.56
CA PHE A 234 -2.99 -20.45 5.43
C PHE A 234 -3.10 -19.99 3.97
N ARG A 235 -2.65 -20.83 3.02
CA ARG A 235 -2.60 -20.48 1.61
C ARG A 235 -3.90 -20.89 0.92
N ALA A 236 -4.54 -19.96 0.22
CA ALA A 236 -5.68 -20.27 -0.63
C ALA A 236 -5.30 -21.24 -1.76
N ALA A 237 -6.22 -22.13 -2.16
CA ALA A 237 -5.98 -23.17 -3.16
C ALA A 237 -5.51 -22.63 -4.53
N GLY A 238 -5.89 -21.40 -4.89
CA GLY A 238 -5.49 -20.74 -6.14
C GLY A 238 -4.19 -19.93 -6.08
N CYS A 239 -3.44 -19.95 -4.96
CA CYS A 239 -2.28 -19.10 -4.78
C CYS A 239 -1.12 -19.48 -5.72
N GLN A 240 -0.69 -18.52 -6.53
CA GLN A 240 0.41 -18.68 -7.51
C GLN A 240 1.79 -18.29 -6.95
N ALA A 241 1.93 -18.18 -5.62
CA ALA A 241 3.23 -17.83 -5.03
C ALA A 241 4.20 -19.02 -5.11
N ASN A 242 5.41 -18.78 -5.61
CA ASN A 242 6.45 -19.80 -5.82
C ASN A 242 6.82 -20.61 -4.56
N SER A 243 6.66 -20.01 -3.38
CA SER A 243 6.92 -20.67 -2.10
C SER A 243 5.88 -20.22 -1.07
N PRO A 244 5.36 -21.13 -0.23
CA PRO A 244 4.54 -20.80 0.94
C PRO A 244 5.37 -20.35 2.15
N VAL A 245 6.70 -20.48 2.08
CA VAL A 245 7.59 -20.14 3.19
C VAL A 245 7.73 -18.63 3.29
N ARG A 246 7.38 -18.06 4.45
CA ARG A 246 7.46 -16.61 4.71
C ARG A 246 8.03 -16.35 6.09
N THR A 247 8.52 -15.13 6.28
CA THR A 247 8.86 -14.60 7.60
C THR A 247 7.74 -13.65 8.01
N LEU A 248 7.15 -13.87 9.18
CA LEU A 248 6.23 -12.95 9.82
C LEU A 248 7.00 -12.23 10.92
N ASP A 249 7.33 -10.96 10.70
CA ASP A 249 8.18 -10.19 11.61
C ASP A 249 7.45 -9.80 12.90
N GLU A 250 6.17 -9.42 12.76
CA GLU A 250 5.32 -9.04 13.88
C GLU A 250 3.88 -9.57 13.71
N LEU A 251 3.29 -10.02 14.81
CA LEU A 251 1.87 -10.30 14.93
C LEU A 251 1.42 -10.05 16.36
N SER A 252 0.49 -9.11 16.54
CA SER A 252 -0.04 -8.75 17.85
C SER A 252 -1.56 -8.64 17.81
N VAL A 253 -2.18 -8.90 18.96
CA VAL A 253 -3.62 -8.72 19.19
C VAL A 253 -3.83 -7.92 20.46
N THR A 254 -4.65 -6.89 20.34
CA THR A 254 -5.00 -5.96 21.41
C THR A 254 -6.51 -5.85 21.50
N GLU A 255 -7.02 -5.86 22.72
CA GLU A 255 -8.42 -5.58 22.98
C GLU A 255 -8.57 -4.08 23.22
N GLU A 256 -9.49 -3.45 22.49
CA GLU A 256 -9.87 -2.06 22.71
C GLU A 256 -11.28 -2.01 23.29
N THR A 257 -11.39 -1.83 24.60
CA THR A 257 -12.68 -1.63 25.25
C THR A 257 -13.19 -0.24 24.93
N ARG A 258 -14.29 -0.16 24.20
CA ARG A 258 -15.02 1.11 24.00
C ARG A 258 -15.55 1.62 25.32
N HIS A 259 -14.87 2.60 25.90
CA HIS A 259 -15.51 3.53 26.81
C HIS A 259 -16.33 4.48 25.95
N GLY A 260 -17.62 4.63 26.29
CA GLY A 260 -18.60 5.35 25.48
C GLY A 260 -18.09 6.68 24.94
N ILE A 261 -18.49 6.97 23.70
CA ILE A 261 -18.42 8.23 22.95
C ILE A 261 -17.96 9.44 23.81
N PHE A 262 -16.65 9.63 23.98
CA PHE A 262 -16.08 10.92 24.36
C PHE A 262 -15.17 11.39 23.22
N TRP A 263 -15.71 12.27 22.39
CA TRP A 263 -14.89 13.20 21.61
C TRP A 263 -14.71 14.46 22.46
N GLU A 264 -13.83 14.42 23.47
CA GLU A 264 -13.34 15.68 24.04
C GLU A 264 -12.25 16.22 23.10
N ARG A 265 -12.58 17.31 22.40
CA ARG A 265 -11.58 18.20 21.82
C ARG A 265 -10.82 18.87 22.96
N ILE A 266 -9.49 18.77 22.93
CA ILE A 266 -8.61 19.82 23.43
C ILE A 266 -7.83 20.34 22.22
#